data_AF-A0A3P1XM88-F1
#
_entry.id   AF-A0A3P1XM88-F1
#
_cell.length_a   1.000
_cell.length_b   1.000
_cell.length_c   1.000
_cell.angle_alpha   90.00
_cell.angle_beta   90.00
_cell.angle_gamma   90.00
#
_symmetry.space_group_name_H-M   'P 1'
#
loop_
_entity.id
_entity.type
_entity.pdbx_description
1 polymer ?
#
loop_
_entity_poly.entity_id
_entity_poly.type
_entity_poly.pdbx_seq_one_letter_code
_entity_poly.pdbx_strand_id
1 'polypeptide(L)'
;MARKNRRAPIRQTSDVSRLSYGGATLEVWRGESWLVRQISAARALKTYVCPGCSQRIAPGVAHIVAWQEDGLFGSAVALEQRRHWHSRCWQIK
;
A
#
# COMPACT_ATOMS: atom_id res chain seq x y z
N MET A 1 -24.62 8.19 -41.38
CA MET A 1 -24.11 7.04 -40.60
C MET A 1 -23.33 7.56 -39.40
N ALA A 2 -23.89 7.51 -38.19
CA ALA A 2 -23.26 8.09 -36.99
C ALA A 2 -22.43 7.02 -36.24
N ARG A 3 -21.10 7.14 -36.26
CA ARG A 3 -20.22 6.32 -35.41
C ARG A 3 -20.41 6.78 -33.96
N LYS A 4 -21.25 6.06 -33.20
CA LYS A 4 -21.41 6.25 -31.76
C LYS A 4 -20.10 5.92 -31.06
N ASN A 5 -19.40 6.98 -30.68
CA ASN A 5 -18.16 6.97 -29.93
C ASN A 5 -18.45 6.43 -28.52
N ARG A 6 -18.17 5.15 -28.27
CA ARG A 6 -18.31 4.54 -26.93
C ARG A 6 -17.17 5.05 -26.04
N ARG A 7 -17.43 6.11 -25.27
CA ARG A 7 -16.55 6.50 -24.16
C ARG A 7 -16.53 5.36 -23.14
N ALA A 8 -15.36 4.79 -22.89
CA ALA A 8 -15.14 3.82 -21.83
C ALA A 8 -15.51 4.45 -20.47
N PRO A 9 -16.14 3.70 -19.56
CA PRO A 9 -16.53 4.23 -18.26
C PRO A 9 -15.29 4.56 -17.43
N ILE A 10 -15.21 5.81 -16.99
CA ILE A 10 -14.16 6.30 -16.10
C ILE A 10 -14.36 5.62 -14.73
N ARG A 11 -13.40 4.78 -14.33
CA ARG A 11 -13.40 4.01 -13.07
C ARG A 11 -12.98 4.91 -11.90
N GLN A 12 -13.84 5.87 -11.52
CA GLN A 12 -13.58 6.87 -10.48
C GLN A 12 -14.44 6.60 -9.23
N THR A 13 -14.08 5.59 -8.43
CA THR A 13 -14.66 5.38 -7.08
C THR A 13 -13.61 4.99 -6.03
N SER A 14 -12.31 5.07 -6.34
CA SER A 14 -11.21 4.70 -5.43
C SER A 14 -10.32 5.88 -5.05
N ASP A 15 -10.74 7.11 -5.37
CA ASP A 15 -9.92 8.31 -5.22
C ASP A 15 -10.02 8.92 -3.81
N VAL A 16 -11.23 9.00 -3.24
CA VAL A 16 -11.46 9.68 -1.94
C VAL A 16 -10.77 8.95 -0.79
N SER A 17 -10.92 7.62 -0.69
CA SER A 17 -10.29 6.83 0.38
C SER A 17 -8.76 6.91 0.33
N ARG A 18 -8.17 6.97 -0.86
CA ARG A 18 -6.71 7.10 -1.00
C ARG A 18 -6.22 8.45 -0.54
N LEU A 19 -6.96 9.53 -0.82
CA LEU A 19 -6.61 10.87 -0.34
C LEU A 19 -6.71 10.95 1.20
N SER A 20 -7.74 10.35 1.79
CA SER A 20 -7.92 10.30 3.25
C SER A 20 -6.79 9.57 3.98
N TYR A 21 -6.21 8.52 3.38
CA TYR A 21 -5.12 7.74 3.99
C TYR A 21 -3.72 8.09 3.45
N GLY A 22 -3.53 9.29 2.91
CA GLY A 22 -2.20 9.76 2.45
C GLY A 22 -1.61 8.93 1.30
N GLY A 23 -2.47 8.49 0.39
CA GLY A 23 -2.16 7.66 -0.77
C GLY A 23 -2.14 6.15 -0.50
N ALA A 24 -2.57 5.69 0.68
CA ALA A 24 -2.67 4.28 1.00
C ALA A 24 -3.98 3.66 0.49
N THR A 25 -3.94 2.39 0.12
CA THR A 25 -5.11 1.58 -0.26
C THR A 25 -5.44 0.62 0.87
N LEU A 26 -6.71 0.53 1.26
CA LEU A 26 -7.15 -0.43 2.26
C LEU A 26 -7.28 -1.82 1.61
N GLU A 27 -6.61 -2.81 2.19
CA GLU A 27 -6.59 -4.19 1.71
C GLU A 27 -6.72 -5.15 2.89
N VAL A 28 -7.52 -6.22 2.72
CA VAL A 28 -7.62 -7.29 3.71
C VAL A 28 -6.47 -8.28 3.52
N TRP A 29 -5.67 -8.49 4.57
CA TRP A 29 -4.55 -9.42 4.60
C TRP A 29 -4.66 -10.30 5.85
N ARG A 30 -4.69 -11.63 5.65
CA ARG A 30 -4.90 -12.65 6.70
C ARG A 30 -6.13 -12.43 7.61
N GLY A 31 -7.19 -11.84 7.06
CA GLY A 31 -8.44 -11.58 7.80
C GLY A 31 -8.45 -10.25 8.56
N GLU A 32 -7.36 -9.48 8.52
CA GLU A 32 -7.27 -8.14 9.11
C GLU A 32 -7.23 -7.06 8.02
N SER A 33 -7.71 -5.86 8.33
CA SER A 33 -7.68 -4.70 7.43
C SER A 33 -6.35 -3.96 7.57
N TRP A 34 -5.62 -3.84 6.46
CA TRP A 34 -4.33 -3.16 6.39
C TRP A 34 -4.40 -2.00 5.41
N LEU A 35 -3.83 -0.86 5.78
CA LEU A 35 -3.53 0.22 4.86
C LEU A 35 -2.18 -0.05 4.20
N VAL A 36 -2.19 -0.09 2.87
CA VAL A 36 -1.07 -0.50 2.04
C VAL A 36 -0.65 0.64 1.13
N ARG A 37 0.63 1.01 1.17
CA ARG A 37 1.22 2.00 0.26
C ARG A 37 2.42 1.42 -0.47
N GLN A 38 2.44 1.59 -1.78
CA GLN A 38 3.59 1.21 -2.60
C GLN A 38 4.68 2.29 -2.55
N ILE A 39 5.91 1.87 -2.30
CA ILE A 39 7.10 2.72 -2.30
C ILE A 39 7.92 2.39 -3.53
N SER A 40 8.19 3.40 -4.35
CA SER A 40 9.06 3.28 -5.50
C SER A 40 10.53 3.14 -5.08
N ALA A 41 11.33 2.49 -5.94
CA ALA A 41 12.77 2.36 -5.77
C ALA A 41 13.47 3.69 -5.39
N ALA A 42 13.11 4.78 -6.06
CA ALA A 42 13.68 6.11 -5.82
C ALA A 42 13.41 6.66 -4.41
N ARG A 43 12.33 6.21 -3.76
CA ARG A 43 11.96 6.61 -2.39
C ARG A 43 12.46 5.62 -1.32
N ALA A 44 13.00 4.48 -1.74
CA ALA A 44 13.57 3.48 -0.85
C ALA A 44 15.02 3.85 -0.51
N LEU A 45 15.20 4.78 0.43
CA LEU A 45 16.52 5.31 0.81
C LEU A 45 17.16 4.56 1.99
N LYS A 46 16.38 3.74 2.70
CA LYS A 46 16.80 3.04 3.92
C LYS A 46 16.61 1.53 3.76
N THR A 47 17.46 0.78 4.45
CA THR A 47 17.33 -0.69 4.53
C THR A 47 16.30 -1.04 5.60
N TYR A 48 15.36 -1.93 5.27
CA TYR A 48 14.35 -2.43 6.21
C TYR A 48 14.34 -3.96 6.23
N VAL A 49 13.75 -4.58 7.26
CA VAL A 49 13.61 -6.04 7.34
C VAL A 49 12.18 -6.43 7.01
N CYS A 50 12.00 -7.35 6.06
CA CYS A 50 10.70 -7.86 5.66
C CYS A 50 10.22 -8.93 6.66
N PRO A 51 9.06 -8.79 7.32
CA PRO A 51 8.58 -9.77 8.29
C PRO A 51 8.17 -11.11 7.67
N GLY A 52 7.76 -11.14 6.40
CA GLY A 52 7.36 -12.40 5.74
C GLY A 52 8.50 -13.34 5.36
N CYS A 53 9.71 -12.83 5.14
CA CYS A 53 10.87 -13.64 4.72
C CYS A 53 12.12 -13.40 5.56
N SER A 54 12.07 -12.49 6.53
CA SER A 54 13.20 -12.04 7.36
C SER A 54 14.40 -11.50 6.57
N GLN A 55 14.26 -11.25 5.26
CA GLN A 55 15.31 -10.69 4.43
C GLN A 55 15.29 -9.16 4.44
N ARG A 56 16.46 -8.57 4.18
CA ARG A 56 16.62 -7.11 4.10
C ARG A 56 16.15 -6.58 2.74
N ILE A 57 15.29 -5.57 2.78
CA ILE A 57 14.92 -4.73 1.64
C ILE A 57 16.01 -3.68 1.49
N ALA A 58 16.87 -3.83 0.48
CA ALA A 58 17.93 -2.86 0.19
C ALA A 58 17.37 -1.51 -0.28
N PRO A 59 18.11 -0.40 -0.09
CA PRO A 59 17.76 0.87 -0.73
C PRO A 59 17.74 0.71 -2.25
N GLY A 60 16.87 1.46 -2.93
CA GLY A 60 16.64 1.32 -4.36
C GLY A 60 15.69 0.18 -4.76
N VAL A 61 15.16 -0.59 -3.80
CA VAL A 61 14.19 -1.65 -4.07
C VAL A 61 12.76 -1.16 -3.87
N ALA A 62 11.93 -1.29 -4.91
CA ALA A 62 10.50 -1.03 -4.81
C ALA A 62 9.85 -2.05 -3.86
N HIS A 63 9.13 -1.55 -2.87
CA HIS A 63 8.57 -2.37 -1.79
C HIS A 63 7.24 -1.80 -1.30
N ILE A 64 6.58 -2.54 -0.44
CA ILE A 64 5.27 -2.21 0.10
C ILE A 64 5.41 -1.82 1.57
N VAL A 65 4.72 -0.77 1.98
CA VAL A 65 4.59 -0.38 3.38
C VAL A 65 3.16 -0.64 3.79
N ALA A 66 2.97 -1.47 4.81
CA ALA A 66 1.66 -1.82 5.34
C ALA A 66 1.59 -1.48 6.83
N TRP A 67 0.47 -0.92 7.26
CA TRP A 67 0.16 -0.64 8.67
C TRP A 67 -1.33 -0.93 8.92
N GLN A 68 -1.69 -1.22 10.16
CA GLN A 68 -3.09 -1.43 10.54
C GLN A 68 -3.85 -0.10 10.44
N GLU A 69 -5.09 -0.17 9.98
CA GLU A 69 -5.98 1.00 9.92
C GLU A 69 -6.37 1.48 11.33
N ASP A 70 -6.69 0.53 12.20
CA ASP A 70 -7.15 0.77 13.55
C ASP A 70 -5.97 0.73 14.54
N GLY A 71 -5.28 1.86 14.64
CA GLY A 71 -4.48 2.10 15.83
C GLY A 71 -5.43 2.50 16.96
N LEU A 72 -5.54 1.70 18.01
CA LEU A 72 -6.30 1.99 19.25
C LEU A 72 -6.04 3.41 19.84
N PHE A 73 -4.94 4.06 19.44
CA PHE A 73 -4.51 5.39 19.88
C PHE A 73 -4.47 6.45 18.76
N GLY A 74 -5.18 6.21 17.65
CA GLY A 74 -5.26 7.12 16.51
C GLY A 74 -4.28 6.79 15.38
N SER A 75 -4.60 7.33 14.19
CA SER A 75 -3.90 7.08 12.94
C SER A 75 -2.43 7.51 12.95
N ALA A 76 -2.04 8.46 13.82
CA ALA A 76 -0.65 8.89 14.00
C ALA A 76 0.24 7.79 14.59
N VAL A 77 -0.24 7.04 15.59
CA VAL A 77 0.52 5.95 16.23
C VAL A 77 0.57 4.71 15.32
N ALA A 78 -0.51 4.46 14.56
CA ALA A 78 -0.52 3.41 13.54
C ALA A 78 0.54 3.65 12.44
N LEU A 79 0.81 4.91 12.12
CA LEU A 79 1.86 5.30 11.17
C LEU A 79 3.28 5.07 11.72
N GLU A 80 3.48 5.00 13.03
CA GLU A 80 4.79 4.66 13.62
C GLU A 80 5.07 3.15 13.53
N GLN A 81 4.04 2.31 13.49
CA GLN A 81 4.15 0.86 13.35
C GLN A 81 4.16 0.37 11.89
N ARG A 82 4.63 1.20 10.95
CA ARG A 82 4.73 0.83 9.53
C ARG A 82 5.67 -0.37 9.33
N ARG A 83 5.14 -1.44 8.77
CA ARG A 83 5.91 -2.64 8.41
C ARG A 83 6.26 -2.59 6.92
N HIS A 84 7.52 -2.86 6.62
CA HIS A 84 8.03 -2.88 5.25
C HIS A 84 8.08 -4.30 4.73
N TRP A 85 7.48 -4.54 3.56
CA TRP A 85 7.36 -5.85 2.93
C TRP A 85 7.90 -5.78 1.51
N HIS A 86 8.53 -6.85 1.03
CA HIS A 86 8.73 -7.00 -0.41
C HIS A 86 7.37 -7.09 -1.12
N SER A 87 7.27 -6.52 -2.32
CA SER A 87 6.03 -6.58 -3.12
C SER A 87 5.54 -8.02 -3.31
N ARG A 88 6.46 -8.96 -3.56
CA ARG A 88 6.15 -10.38 -3.69
C ARG A 88 5.74 -11.03 -2.37
N CYS A 89 6.42 -10.70 -1.26
CA CYS A 89 6.08 -11.24 0.05
C CYS A 89 4.69 -10.78 0.53
N TRP A 90 4.25 -9.58 0.17
CA TRP A 90 2.91 -9.11 0.48
C TRP A 90 1.82 -9.87 -0.29
N GLN A 91 2.08 -10.17 -1.57
CA GLN A 91 1.15 -10.91 -2.43
C GLN A 91 1.01 -12.39 -2.04
N ILE A 92 2.04 -12.96 -1.40
CA ILE A 92 1.98 -14.29 -0.82
C ILE A 92 1.24 -14.16 0.51
N LYS A 93 -0.09 -14.28 0.46
CA LYS A 93 -0.97 -14.26 1.65
C LYS A 93 -0.93 -15.59 2.37
#